data_AF-A0A7Z6SPV2-F1
#
_entry.id   AF-A0A7Z6SPV2-F1
#
_cell.length_a   1.000
_cell.length_b   1.000
_cell.length_c   1.000
_cell.angle_alpha   90.00
_cell.angle_beta   90.00
_cell.angle_gamma   90.00
#
_symmetry.space_group_name_H-M   'P 1'
#
loop_
_entity.id
_entity.type
_entity.pdbx_description
1 polymer ?
#
loop_
_entity_poly.entity_id
_entity_poly.type
_entity_poly.pdbx_seq_one_letter_code
_entity_poly.pdbx_strand_id
1 'polypeptide(L)'
;VQKYYAKADVSAAALFNFGANLKKGPFKRKDVAYIYKFANTLIGVHITGENLLKYMEWSYQFYNQLQPRDLTISFNENIRGYNFDMFSGVKYQVDVTKPAGQRIINPTINGKPIDLKAVYKLAINNYRFGTLSTTL
;
A
#
# COMPACT_ATOMS: atom_id res chain seq x y z
N VAL A 1 9.30 10.25 -1.92
CA VAL A 1 9.06 10.77 -3.30
C VAL A 1 7.58 11.08 -3.53
N GLN A 2 6.68 10.09 -3.57
CA GLN A 2 5.25 10.31 -3.85
C GLN A 2 4.60 11.37 -2.94
N LYS A 3 4.71 11.22 -1.60
CA LYS A 3 4.18 12.20 -0.64
C LYS A 3 4.68 13.63 -0.87
N TYR A 4 5.99 13.76 -1.14
CA TYR A 4 6.64 15.06 -1.32
C TYR A 4 6.10 15.78 -2.56
N TYR A 5 6.12 15.13 -3.72
CA TYR A 5 5.69 15.75 -4.98
C TYR A 5 4.17 15.94 -5.08
N ALA A 6 3.38 15.04 -4.50
CA ALA A 6 1.94 15.20 -4.44
C ALA A 6 1.47 16.12 -3.30
N LYS A 7 2.35 16.54 -2.38
CA LYS A 7 1.99 17.22 -1.12
C LYS A 7 0.87 16.45 -0.38
N ALA A 8 1.06 15.15 -0.19
CA ALA A 8 0.04 14.22 0.29
C ALA A 8 0.29 13.77 1.73
N ASP A 9 -0.79 13.47 2.45
CA ASP A 9 -0.76 12.93 3.82
C ASP A 9 -0.28 11.48 3.83
N VAL A 10 -0.75 10.70 2.86
CA VAL A 10 -0.45 9.28 2.70
C VAL A 10 -0.02 9.01 1.25
N SER A 11 0.89 8.05 1.06
CA SER A 11 1.16 7.48 -0.26
C SER A 11 1.11 5.97 -0.22
N ALA A 12 0.74 5.35 -1.33
CA ALA A 12 0.76 3.91 -1.48
C ALA A 12 1.47 3.49 -2.78
N ALA A 13 2.25 2.42 -2.69
CA ALA A 13 2.96 1.84 -3.83
C ALA A 13 3.22 0.34 -3.64
N ALA A 14 3.10 -0.40 -4.74
CA ALA A 14 3.45 -1.80 -4.81
C ALA A 14 4.95 -2.03 -4.98
N LEU A 15 5.40 -3.20 -4.54
CA LEU A 15 6.71 -3.74 -4.89
C LEU A 15 6.56 -4.67 -6.11
N PHE A 16 7.03 -4.23 -7.29
CA PHE A 16 6.83 -4.98 -8.53
C PHE A 16 7.79 -6.16 -8.73
N ASN A 17 8.85 -6.20 -7.95
CA ASN A 17 9.88 -7.23 -7.96
C ASN A 17 10.30 -7.48 -6.52
N PHE A 18 10.00 -8.67 -5.99
CA PHE A 18 10.32 -9.02 -4.61
C PHE A 18 11.83 -9.09 -4.32
N GLY A 19 12.66 -9.27 -5.36
CA GLY A 19 14.13 -9.19 -5.24
C GLY A 19 14.68 -7.77 -5.36
N ALA A 20 13.83 -6.76 -5.61
CA ALA A 20 14.27 -5.38 -5.78
C ALA A 20 14.98 -4.87 -4.53
N ASN A 21 16.15 -4.29 -4.74
CA ASN A 21 16.96 -3.71 -3.68
C ASN A 21 17.70 -2.47 -4.21
N LEU A 22 18.05 -1.57 -3.31
CA LEU A 22 18.90 -0.41 -3.58
C LEU A 22 20.16 -0.54 -2.75
N LYS A 23 21.17 -1.20 -3.30
CA LYS A 23 22.48 -1.32 -2.65
C LYS A 23 23.22 0.01 -2.72
N LYS A 24 24.01 0.28 -1.68
CA LYS A 24 24.91 1.45 -1.65
C LYS A 24 25.89 1.38 -2.83
N GLY A 25 26.06 2.50 -3.52
CA GLY A 25 26.97 2.62 -4.66
C GLY A 25 26.41 3.53 -5.76
N PRO A 26 27.05 3.55 -6.94
CA PRO A 26 26.57 4.32 -8.08
C PRO A 26 25.15 3.92 -8.50
N PHE A 27 24.26 4.90 -8.61
CA PHE A 27 22.87 4.70 -9.01
C PHE A 27 22.69 5.06 -10.49
N LYS A 28 22.30 4.07 -11.31
CA LYS A 28 22.17 4.19 -12.77
C LYS A 28 20.70 4.06 -13.18
N ARG A 29 20.37 4.47 -14.42
CA ARG A 29 19.00 4.38 -14.96
C ARG A 29 18.41 2.95 -14.91
N LYS A 30 19.24 1.93 -15.13
CA LYS A 30 18.81 0.52 -15.00
C LYS A 30 18.31 0.18 -13.59
N ASP A 31 18.85 0.83 -12.56
CA ASP A 31 18.49 0.57 -11.17
C ASP A 31 17.12 1.19 -10.84
N VAL A 32 16.77 2.32 -11.47
CA VAL A 32 15.41 2.87 -11.46
C VAL A 32 14.42 1.88 -12.06
N ALA A 33 14.70 1.38 -13.26
CA ALA A 33 13.84 0.41 -13.95
C ALA A 33 13.71 -0.92 -13.19
N TYR A 34 14.75 -1.30 -12.44
CA TYR A 34 14.76 -2.52 -11.62
C TYR A 34 13.77 -2.47 -10.46
N ILE A 35 13.61 -1.29 -9.83
CA ILE A 35 12.67 -1.09 -8.72
C ILE A 35 11.28 -0.64 -9.19
N TYR A 36 11.18 0.05 -10.33
CA TYR A 36 9.95 0.60 -10.87
C TYR A 36 9.93 0.49 -12.39
N LYS A 37 9.39 -0.62 -12.90
CA LYS A 37 9.45 -0.97 -14.33
C LYS A 37 8.38 -0.31 -15.21
N PHE A 38 7.33 0.24 -14.61
CA PHE A 38 6.18 0.77 -15.35
C PHE A 38 6.27 2.29 -15.49
N ALA A 39 5.86 2.82 -16.65
CA ALA A 39 5.78 4.25 -16.91
C ALA A 39 4.49 4.88 -16.33
N ASN A 40 4.12 4.51 -15.10
CA ASN A 40 2.93 5.04 -14.44
C ASN A 40 3.16 6.49 -13.99
N THR A 41 2.13 7.32 -14.08
CA THR A 41 2.17 8.71 -13.61
C THR A 41 1.68 8.80 -12.16
N LEU A 42 2.12 9.85 -11.44
CA LEU A 42 1.71 10.13 -10.07
C LEU A 42 0.38 10.88 -10.06
N ILE A 43 -0.59 10.38 -9.30
CA ILE A 43 -1.88 11.01 -9.07
C ILE A 43 -2.02 11.34 -7.58
N GLY A 44 -2.44 12.56 -7.28
CA GLY A 44 -2.88 12.98 -5.94
C GLY A 44 -4.39 13.09 -5.90
N VAL A 45 -5.04 12.40 -4.97
CA VAL A 45 -6.50 12.39 -4.84
C VAL A 45 -6.93 12.70 -3.41
N HIS A 46 -8.18 13.14 -3.26
CA HIS A 46 -8.84 13.21 -1.96
C HIS A 46 -9.50 11.86 -1.68
N ILE A 47 -9.36 11.37 -0.45
CA ILE A 47 -9.96 10.11 0.02
C ILE A 47 -10.48 10.30 1.44
N THR A 48 -11.65 9.75 1.76
CA THR A 48 -12.14 9.72 3.15
C THR A 48 -11.30 8.75 3.98
N GLY A 49 -11.24 8.96 5.30
CA GLY A 49 -10.56 8.02 6.20
C GLY A 49 -11.15 6.62 6.12
N GLU A 50 -12.46 6.50 5.94
CA GLU A 50 -13.15 5.23 5.72
C GLU A 50 -12.63 4.51 4.47
N ASN A 51 -12.58 5.19 3.32
CA ASN A 51 -12.14 4.57 2.07
C ASN A 51 -10.63 4.30 2.08
N LEU A 52 -9.85 5.12 2.79
CA LEU A 52 -8.44 4.84 3.03
C LEU A 52 -8.26 3.54 3.82
N LEU A 53 -9.04 3.34 4.88
CA LEU A 53 -8.99 2.11 5.67
C LEU A 53 -9.41 0.90 4.84
N LYS A 54 -10.50 1.01 4.05
CA LYS A 54 -10.92 -0.05 3.10
C LYS A 54 -9.83 -0.38 2.10
N TYR A 55 -9.13 0.62 1.57
CA TYR A 55 -8.02 0.42 0.64
C TYR A 55 -6.82 -0.26 1.32
N MET A 56 -6.48 0.14 2.55
CA MET A 56 -5.44 -0.55 3.32
C MET A 56 -5.81 -2.03 3.51
N GLU A 57 -7.02 -2.31 4.00
CA GLU A 57 -7.51 -3.68 4.16
C GLU A 57 -7.51 -4.48 2.85
N TRP A 58 -7.94 -3.87 1.75
CA TRP A 58 -7.91 -4.47 0.41
C TRP A 58 -6.49 -4.90 0.01
N SER A 59 -5.49 -4.03 0.22
CA SER A 59 -4.10 -4.36 -0.06
C SER A 59 -3.63 -5.57 0.76
N TYR A 60 -3.98 -5.59 2.05
CA TYR A 60 -3.56 -6.66 2.96
C TYR A 60 -4.32 -7.98 2.79
N GLN A 61 -5.28 -8.07 1.86
CA GLN A 61 -5.83 -9.36 1.40
C GLN A 61 -4.76 -10.25 0.75
N PHE A 62 -3.63 -9.67 0.33
CA PHE A 62 -2.47 -10.38 -0.22
C PHE A 62 -1.97 -11.54 0.66
N TYR A 63 -2.14 -11.43 1.98
CA TYR A 63 -1.80 -12.51 2.91
C TYR A 63 -2.96 -13.49 3.10
N ASN A 64 -2.68 -14.78 3.22
CA ASN A 64 -3.68 -15.71 3.73
C ASN A 64 -3.89 -15.47 5.24
N GLN A 65 -5.05 -15.88 5.76
CA GLN A 65 -5.26 -15.81 7.21
C GLN A 65 -4.39 -16.86 7.90
N LEU A 66 -3.51 -16.41 8.79
CA LEU A 66 -2.61 -17.27 9.54
C LEU A 66 -3.41 -18.14 10.53
N GLN A 67 -3.27 -19.45 10.41
CA GLN A 67 -3.88 -20.44 11.30
C GLN A 67 -2.90 -20.89 12.39
N PRO A 68 -3.38 -21.38 13.54
CA PRO A 68 -2.52 -21.79 14.65
C PRO A 68 -1.46 -22.85 14.34
N ARG A 69 -1.62 -23.62 13.25
CA ARG A 69 -0.70 -24.69 12.83
C ARG A 69 0.19 -24.30 11.65
N ASP A 70 0.06 -23.08 11.15
CA ASP A 70 0.89 -22.60 10.05
C ASP A 70 2.31 -22.35 10.56
N LEU A 71 3.29 -22.88 9.84
CA LEU A 71 4.71 -22.67 10.16
C LEU A 71 5.22 -21.29 9.73
N THR A 72 4.59 -20.70 8.71
CA THR A 72 5.00 -19.45 8.09
C THR A 72 3.79 -18.68 7.56
N ILE A 73 3.94 -17.37 7.45
CA ILE A 73 2.99 -16.52 6.72
C ILE A 73 3.00 -16.95 5.25
N SER A 74 1.80 -17.15 4.68
CA SER A 74 1.62 -17.48 3.26
C SER A 74 0.88 -16.37 2.52
N PHE A 75 1.04 -16.36 1.20
CA PHE A 75 0.47 -15.36 0.30
C PHE A 75 -0.67 -15.96 -0.52
N ASN A 76 -1.69 -15.16 -0.81
CA ASN A 76 -2.81 -15.56 -1.65
C ASN A 76 -2.38 -15.56 -3.12
N GLU A 77 -2.28 -16.73 -3.73
CA GLU A 77 -1.82 -16.91 -5.12
C GLU A 77 -2.74 -16.26 -6.17
N ASN A 78 -3.99 -16.00 -5.82
CA ASN A 78 -4.95 -15.33 -6.70
C ASN A 78 -4.73 -13.81 -6.76
N ILE A 79 -3.94 -13.26 -5.83
CA ILE A 79 -3.64 -11.83 -5.77
C ILE A 79 -2.26 -11.60 -6.38
N ARG A 80 -2.25 -10.90 -7.51
CA ARG A 80 -1.01 -10.50 -8.17
C ARG A 80 -0.20 -9.56 -7.25
N GLY A 81 1.11 -9.78 -7.13
CA GLY A 81 1.95 -8.98 -6.22
C GLY A 81 1.93 -7.47 -6.47
N TYR A 82 1.67 -7.02 -7.70
CA TYR A 82 1.51 -5.60 -8.00
C TYR A 82 0.20 -4.99 -7.45
N ASN A 83 -0.71 -5.81 -6.89
CA ASN A 83 -1.91 -5.38 -6.17
C ASN A 83 -1.70 -5.27 -4.65
N PHE A 84 -0.53 -5.66 -4.15
CA PHE A 84 -0.14 -5.40 -2.77
C PHE A 84 0.62 -4.08 -2.68
N ASP A 85 -0.01 -3.07 -2.10
CA ASP A 85 0.61 -1.78 -1.80
C ASP A 85 1.01 -1.65 -0.33
N MET A 86 2.17 -1.04 -0.10
CA MET A 86 2.60 -0.58 1.21
C MET A 86 2.32 0.91 1.35
N PHE A 87 2.00 1.34 2.58
CA PHE A 87 1.55 2.69 2.86
C PHE A 87 2.62 3.48 3.63
N SER A 88 2.85 4.72 3.20
CA SER A 88 3.73 5.67 3.88
C SER A 88 2.94 6.88 4.37
N GLY A 89 3.27 7.41 5.53
CA GLY A 89 2.55 8.52 6.17
C GLY A 89 1.48 8.10 7.17
N VAL A 90 1.20 6.80 7.25
CA VAL A 90 0.36 6.16 8.26
C VAL A 90 1.21 5.17 9.06
N LYS A 91 1.06 5.15 10.38
CA LYS A 91 1.59 4.09 11.25
C LYS A 91 0.46 3.13 11.58
N TYR A 92 0.69 1.84 11.44
CA TYR A 92 -0.32 0.81 11.65
C TYR A 92 0.34 -0.53 11.93
N GLN A 93 -0.43 -1.44 12.51
CA GLN A 93 -0.06 -2.85 12.66
C GLN A 93 -0.93 -3.70 11.74
N VAL A 94 -0.42 -4.87 11.36
CA VAL A 94 -1.14 -5.82 10.51
C VAL A 94 -1.23 -7.14 11.25
N ASP A 95 -2.44 -7.54 11.61
CA ASP A 95 -2.73 -8.82 12.25
C ASP A 95 -3.31 -9.79 11.22
N VAL A 96 -2.45 -10.64 10.66
CA VAL A 96 -2.84 -11.64 9.66
C VAL A 96 -3.58 -12.84 10.26
N THR A 97 -3.72 -12.94 11.58
CA THR A 97 -4.58 -13.95 12.21
C THR A 97 -6.06 -13.58 12.10
N LYS A 98 -6.37 -12.30 11.84
CA LYS A 98 -7.72 -11.80 11.62
C LYS A 98 -8.19 -12.05 10.17
N PRO A 99 -9.52 -12.18 9.96
CA PRO A 99 -10.07 -12.29 8.61
C PRO A 99 -9.72 -11.05 7.78
N ALA A 100 -9.63 -11.23 6.46
CA ALA A 100 -9.46 -10.14 5.51
C ALA A 100 -10.53 -9.06 5.72
N GLY A 101 -10.14 -7.78 5.71
CA GLY A 101 -11.04 -6.67 6.04
C GLY A 101 -10.98 -6.22 7.50
N GLN A 102 -10.24 -6.93 8.37
CA GLN A 102 -10.09 -6.60 9.79
C GLN A 102 -8.63 -6.70 10.27
N ARG A 103 -7.65 -6.57 9.37
CA ARG A 103 -6.23 -6.81 9.66
C ARG A 103 -5.48 -5.56 10.10
N ILE A 104 -5.95 -4.38 9.73
CA ILE A 104 -5.30 -3.11 10.04
C ILE A 104 -5.65 -2.71 11.48
N ILE A 105 -4.65 -2.67 12.34
CA ILE A 105 -4.81 -2.35 13.75
C ILE A 105 -4.18 -0.99 14.07
N ASN A 106 -4.96 -0.15 14.76
CA ASN A 106 -4.59 1.17 15.26
C ASN A 106 -3.90 2.07 14.21
N PRO A 107 -4.50 2.30 13.03
CA PRO A 107 -3.89 3.16 12.03
C PRO A 107 -3.92 4.62 12.49
N THR A 108 -2.77 5.29 12.42
CA THR A 108 -2.60 6.68 12.83
C THR A 108 -1.89 7.50 11.77
N ILE A 109 -2.36 8.73 11.55
CA ILE A 109 -1.73 9.75 10.70
C ILE A 109 -1.33 10.90 11.60
N ASN A 110 -0.07 11.31 11.55
CA ASN A 110 0.49 12.36 12.44
C ASN A 110 0.20 12.12 13.93
N GLY A 111 0.23 10.85 14.36
CA GLY A 111 0.00 10.46 15.75
C GLY A 111 -1.47 10.44 16.19
N LYS A 112 -2.41 10.79 15.30
CA LYS A 112 -3.86 10.73 15.58
C LYS A 112 -4.49 9.54 14.87
N PRO A 113 -5.47 8.84 15.49
CA PRO A 113 -6.25 7.83 14.78
C PRO A 113 -6.84 8.38 13.49
N ILE A 114 -6.97 7.53 12.47
CA ILE A 114 -7.68 7.90 11.25
C ILE A 114 -9.13 8.24 11.61
N ASP A 115 -9.52 9.50 11.42
CA ASP A 115 -10.92 9.91 11.41
C ASP A 115 -11.55 9.45 10.09
N LEU A 116 -12.57 8.59 10.19
CA LEU A 116 -13.26 8.01 9.05
C LEU A 116 -13.98 9.05 8.17
N LYS A 117 -14.42 10.16 8.77
CA LYS A 117 -15.15 11.23 8.09
C LYS A 117 -14.24 12.32 7.54
N ALA A 118 -13.00 12.41 8.02
CA ALA A 118 -12.02 13.35 7.51
C ALA A 118 -11.57 12.97 6.09
N VAL A 119 -11.18 13.98 5.32
CA VAL A 119 -10.60 13.80 3.99
C VAL A 119 -9.09 13.96 4.08
N TYR A 120 -8.38 12.99 3.52
CA TYR A 120 -6.93 12.98 3.41
C TYR A 120 -6.52 13.09 1.95
N LYS A 121 -5.31 13.57 1.73
CA LYS A 121 -4.69 13.56 0.41
C LYS A 121 -3.83 12.31 0.25
N LEU A 122 -4.17 11.50 -0.74
CA LEU A 122 -3.52 10.24 -1.08
C LEU A 122 -2.73 10.38 -2.38
N ALA A 123 -1.47 9.93 -2.35
CA ALA A 123 -0.63 9.84 -3.54
C ALA A 123 -0.48 8.38 -3.99
N ILE A 124 -0.98 8.08 -5.19
CA ILE A 124 -0.91 6.76 -5.82
C ILE A 124 -0.51 6.89 -7.29
N ASN A 125 -0.23 5.78 -7.95
CA ASN A 125 -0.02 5.79 -9.39
C ASN A 125 -1.36 5.74 -10.15
N ASN A 126 -1.36 6.17 -11.42
CA ASN A 126 -2.57 6.20 -12.26
C ASN A 126 -3.23 4.82 -12.46
N TYR A 127 -2.44 3.74 -12.51
CA TYR A 127 -2.97 2.38 -12.58
C TYR A 127 -3.84 2.06 -11.35
N ARG A 128 -3.32 2.34 -10.14
CA ARG A 128 -4.05 2.09 -8.91
C ARG A 128 -5.28 2.97 -8.79
N PHE A 129 -5.18 4.23 -9.19
CA PHE A 129 -6.35 5.12 -9.23
C PHE A 129 -7.47 4.52 -10.09
N GLY A 130 -7.13 4.02 -11.28
CA GLY A 130 -8.09 3.31 -12.14
C GLY A 130 -8.68 2.06 -11.48
N THR A 131 -7.85 1.22 -10.84
CA THR A 131 -8.33 0.02 -10.14
C THR A 131 -9.31 0.37 -9.02
N LEU A 132 -8.92 1.25 -8.10
CA LEU A 132 -9.72 1.54 -6.90
C LEU A 132 -11.04 2.23 -7.25
N SER A 133 -11.05 3.10 -8.26
CA SER A 133 -12.28 3.79 -8.69
C SER A 133 -13.36 2.85 -9.25
N THR A 134 -13.02 1.59 -9.50
CA THR A 134 -13.96 0.57 -10.00
C THR A 134 -14.24 -0.53 -8.97
N THR A 135 -13.49 -0.57 -7.88
CA THR A 135 -13.51 -1.66 -6.89
C THR A 135 -14.02 -1.21 -5.52
N LEU A 136 -13.82 0.06 -5.17
CA LEU A 136 -14.22 0.70 -3.90
C LEU A 136 -15.13 1.89 -4.17
#